data_AF-A0AAQ3PWZ6-F1
#
_entry.id   AF-A0AAQ3PWZ6-F1
#
_cell.length_a   1.000
_cell.length_b   1.000
_cell.length_c   1.000
_cell.angle_alpha   90.00
_cell.angle_beta   90.00
_cell.angle_gamma   90.00
#
_symmetry.space_group_name_H-M   'P 1'
#
loop_
_entity.id
_entity.type
_entity.pdbx_description
1 polymer ?
#
loop_
_entity_poly.entity_id
_entity_poly.type
_entity_poly.pdbx_seq_one_letter_code
_entity_poly.pdbx_strand_id
1 'polypeptide(L)'
;MDFIEGLPKSKNHDTILVVVDKLTKYAHFLPPTHPYTAFTVAQELFKLTDTTLNMSSSYHPQTDGQTERLNRCLETYLRCMVQACPSKWLSWLSLAEFWYNTTYHSHW
;
A
#
# COMPACT_ATOMS: atom_id res chain seq x y z
N MET A 1 4.52 -3.32 -4.83
CA MET A 1 3.53 -3.46 -3.75
C MET A 1 4.28 -3.52 -2.45
N ASP A 2 3.63 -3.10 -1.37
CA ASP A 2 4.21 -3.19 -0.05
C ASP A 2 3.16 -3.46 1.02
N PHE A 3 3.63 -3.90 2.19
CA PHE A 3 2.81 -4.22 3.36
C PHE A 3 3.19 -3.30 4.51
N ILE A 4 2.24 -2.48 4.96
CA ILE A 4 2.43 -1.67 6.16
C ILE A 4 1.79 -2.41 7.33
N GLU A 5 2.60 -3.17 8.04
CA GLU A 5 2.21 -3.94 9.22
C GLU A 5 2.48 -3.16 10.53
N GLY A 6 1.93 -3.66 11.64
CA GLY A 6 2.16 -3.12 12.98
C GLY A 6 1.40 -1.81 13.26
N LEU A 7 0.28 -1.58 12.57
CA LEU A 7 -0.56 -0.41 12.79
C LEU A 7 -1.46 -0.61 14.02
N PRO A 8 -1.84 0.46 14.74
CA PRO A 8 -2.86 0.37 15.77
C PRO A 8 -4.18 -0.16 15.18
N LYS A 9 -4.81 -1.09 15.91
CA LYS A 9 -6.02 -1.79 15.44
C LYS A 9 -7.19 -0.81 15.21
N SER A 10 -7.68 -0.74 13.97
CA SER A 10 -8.96 -0.11 13.63
C SER A 10 -9.91 -1.15 13.06
N LYS A 11 -11.08 -1.33 13.69
CA LYS A 11 -12.12 -2.30 13.24
C LYS A 11 -11.53 -3.68 12.88
N ASN A 12 -10.58 -4.18 13.68
CA ASN A 12 -9.84 -5.44 13.49
C ASN A 12 -8.84 -5.50 12.33
N HIS A 13 -8.42 -4.36 11.78
CA HIS A 13 -7.35 -4.26 10.78
C HIS A 13 -6.11 -3.65 11.44
N ASP A 14 -4.94 -4.23 11.17
CA ASP A 14 -3.62 -3.81 11.66
C ASP A 14 -2.58 -3.68 10.53
N THR A 15 -3.02 -3.94 9.31
CA THR A 15 -2.17 -4.01 8.12
C THR A 15 -2.82 -3.26 6.97
N ILE A 16 -2.01 -2.64 6.11
CA ILE A 16 -2.45 -2.05 4.83
C ILE A 16 -1.61 -2.68 3.72
N LEU A 17 -2.27 -3.28 2.72
CA LEU A 17 -1.67 -3.66 1.45
C LEU A 17 -1.67 -2.42 0.53
N VAL A 18 -0.48 -2.00 0.15
CA VAL A 18 -0.26 -0.88 -0.78
C VAL A 18 0.10 -1.44 -2.16
N VAL A 19 -0.78 -1.22 -3.13
CA VAL A 19 -0.53 -1.57 -4.54
C VAL A 19 -0.34 -0.28 -5.31
N VAL A 20 0.80 -0.14 -6.00
CA VAL A 20 1.04 1.00 -6.88
C VAL A 20 1.26 0.46 -8.29
N ASP A 21 0.43 0.91 -9.22
CA ASP A 21 0.57 0.59 -10.63
C ASP A 21 1.59 1.53 -11.29
N LYS A 22 2.65 0.98 -11.88
CA LYS A 22 3.75 1.80 -12.44
C LYS A 22 3.37 2.51 -13.74
N LEU A 23 2.38 2.00 -14.49
CA LEU A 23 1.97 2.51 -15.79
C LEU A 23 1.05 3.73 -15.64
N THR A 24 0.01 3.58 -14.82
CA THR A 24 -1.02 4.59 -14.55
C THR A 24 -0.64 5.49 -13.38
N LYS A 25 0.33 5.08 -12.54
CA LYS A 25 0.72 5.74 -11.28
C LYS A 25 -0.36 5.74 -10.20
N TYR A 26 -1.45 5.00 -10.39
CA TYR A 26 -2.49 4.83 -9.38
C TYR A 26 -1.97 4.01 -8.20
N ALA A 27 -2.37 4.39 -7.00
CA ALA A 27 -2.23 3.58 -5.80
C ALA A 27 -3.60 3.07 -5.34
N HIS A 28 -3.60 1.85 -4.81
CA HIS A 28 -4.72 1.24 -4.13
C HIS A 28 -4.28 0.85 -2.72
N PHE A 29 -5.10 1.21 -1.73
CA PHE A 29 -4.82 0.89 -0.34
C PHE A 29 -5.90 -0.06 0.17
N LEU A 30 -5.51 -1.32 0.35
CA LEU A 30 -6.42 -2.41 0.70
C LEU A 30 -6.17 -2.84 2.15
N PRO A 31 -7.13 -2.68 3.06
CA PRO A 31 -7.02 -3.23 4.40
C PRO A 31 -7.48 -4.70 4.36
N PRO A 32 -6.58 -5.68 4.58
CA PRO A 32 -6.95 -7.09 4.55
C PRO A 32 -7.72 -7.45 5.82
N THR A 33 -8.87 -8.12 5.65
CA THR A 33 -9.71 -8.58 6.76
C THR A 33 -9.33 -10.01 7.15
N HIS A 34 -9.22 -10.26 8.46
CA HIS A 34 -9.03 -11.61 9.00
C HIS A 34 -10.11 -12.58 8.48
N PRO A 35 -9.78 -13.82 8.07
CA PRO A 35 -8.51 -14.54 8.27
C PRO A 35 -7.48 -14.37 7.13
N TYR A 36 -7.76 -13.55 6.12
CA TYR A 36 -6.88 -13.44 4.94
C TYR A 36 -5.73 -12.50 5.22
N THR A 37 -4.51 -12.95 4.91
CA THR A 37 -3.32 -12.10 4.99
C THR A 37 -3.22 -11.22 3.76
N ALA A 38 -2.57 -10.07 3.93
CA ALA A 38 -2.24 -9.18 2.83
C ALA A 38 -1.53 -9.93 1.68
N PHE A 39 -0.66 -10.88 2.03
CA PHE A 39 0.01 -11.78 1.09
C PHE A 39 -0.96 -12.65 0.28
N THR A 40 -1.95 -13.28 0.92
CA THR A 40 -2.94 -14.10 0.20
C THR A 40 -3.78 -13.26 -0.76
N VAL A 41 -4.18 -12.05 -0.34
CA VAL A 41 -4.92 -11.11 -1.20
C VAL A 41 -4.09 -10.68 -2.39
N ALA A 42 -2.81 -10.33 -2.17
CA ALA A 42 -1.89 -10.00 -3.23
C ALA A 42 -1.80 -11.16 -4.22
N GLN A 43 -1.48 -12.37 -3.76
CA GLN A 43 -1.30 -13.54 -4.63
C GLN A 43 -2.50 -13.83 -5.54
N GLU A 44 -3.73 -13.74 -5.03
CA GLU A 44 -4.94 -13.91 -5.84
C GLU A 44 -5.12 -12.78 -6.86
N LEU A 45 -4.76 -11.54 -6.51
CA LEU A 45 -4.81 -10.39 -7.41
C LEU A 45 -3.85 -10.55 -8.60
N PHE A 46 -2.67 -11.15 -8.42
CA PHE A 46 -1.74 -11.47 -9.54
C PHE A 46 -2.25 -12.58 -10.43
N LYS A 47 -2.82 -13.64 -9.84
CA LYS A 47 -3.45 -14.72 -10.61
C LYS A 47 -4.57 -14.20 -11.50
N LEU A 48 -5.38 -13.27 -11.00
CA LEU A 48 -6.49 -12.68 -11.74
C LEU A 48 -6.05 -11.68 -12.81
N THR A 49 -4.89 -11.04 -12.64
CA THR A 49 -4.39 -10.01 -13.56
C THR A 49 -3.39 -10.55 -14.58
N ASP A 50 -3.09 -11.86 -14.58
CA ASP A 50 -2.04 -12.50 -15.41
C ASP A 50 -0.67 -11.79 -15.31
N THR A 51 -0.42 -11.12 -14.18
CA THR A 51 0.83 -10.37 -13.97
C THR A 51 1.83 -11.17 -13.15
N THR A 52 3.12 -11.06 -13.47
CA THR A 52 4.18 -11.73 -12.73
C THR A 52 4.50 -10.96 -11.43
N LEU A 53 4.33 -11.64 -10.30
CA LEU A 53 4.71 -11.17 -8.97
C LEU A 53 6.23 -11.13 -8.86
N ASN A 54 6.84 -9.99 -9.22
CA ASN A 54 8.25 -9.78 -8.96
C ASN A 54 8.40 -9.30 -7.51
N MET A 55 8.48 -10.26 -6.59
CA MET A 55 8.76 -10.02 -5.16
C MET A 55 10.22 -9.59 -5.02
N SER A 56 10.52 -8.33 -5.33
CA SER A 56 11.76 -7.73 -4.84
C SER A 56 11.61 -7.61 -3.33
N SER A 57 12.20 -8.55 -2.60
CA SER A 57 12.37 -8.46 -1.14
C SER A 57 12.93 -7.08 -0.82
N SER A 58 12.31 -6.39 0.14
CA SER A 58 12.77 -5.11 0.71
C SER A 58 14.20 -5.17 1.27
N TYR A 59 14.85 -6.33 1.26
CA TYR A 59 16.21 -6.56 1.73
C TYR A 59 17.29 -6.70 0.63
N HIS A 60 16.97 -6.57 -0.67
CA HIS A 60 18.00 -6.60 -1.73
C HIS A 60 17.90 -5.41 -2.71
N PRO A 61 18.88 -4.48 -2.70
CA PRO A 61 18.81 -3.19 -3.39
C PRO A 61 19.24 -3.30 -4.85
N GLN A 62 18.49 -4.05 -5.66
CA GLN A 62 18.82 -4.13 -7.09
C GLN A 62 17.60 -4.08 -8.01
N THR A 63 16.66 -3.16 -7.79
CA THR A 63 15.82 -2.62 -8.88
C THR A 63 15.05 -1.35 -8.47
N ASP A 64 15.28 -0.24 -9.19
CA ASP A 64 14.37 0.91 -9.33
C ASP A 64 14.15 1.82 -8.10
N GLY A 65 15.21 2.50 -7.65
CA GLY A 65 15.23 3.39 -6.47
C GLY A 65 14.21 4.54 -6.45
N GLN A 66 13.59 4.88 -7.59
CA GLN A 66 12.48 5.83 -7.63
C GLN A 66 11.20 5.25 -7.00
N THR A 67 10.89 3.99 -7.31
CA THR A 67 9.76 3.27 -6.71
C THR A 67 9.97 3.12 -5.19
N GLU A 68 11.20 2.87 -4.75
CA GLU A 68 11.58 2.73 -3.35
C GLU A 68 11.36 4.03 -2.54
N ARG A 69 11.72 5.19 -3.13
CA ARG A 69 11.47 6.50 -2.52
C ARG A 69 9.99 6.79 -2.39
N LEU A 70 9.22 6.48 -3.42
CA LEU A 70 7.77 6.61 -3.44
C LEU A 70 7.12 5.80 -2.34
N ASN A 71 7.53 4.54 -2.24
CA ASN A 71 7.01 3.57 -1.30
C ASN A 71 7.30 4.00 0.15
N ARG A 72 8.51 4.49 0.42
CA ARG A 72 8.88 5.07 1.73
C ARG A 72 8.09 6.34 2.07
N CYS A 73 7.86 7.21 1.09
CA CYS A 73 7.02 8.40 1.28
C CYS A 73 5.57 8.02 1.60
N LEU A 74 5.01 7.05 0.86
CA LEU A 74 3.67 6.51 1.07
C LEU A 74 3.55 5.86 2.45
N GLU A 75 4.52 5.04 2.84
CA GLU A 75 4.55 4.42 4.16
C GLU A 75 4.56 5.48 5.26
N THR A 76 5.42 6.48 5.16
CA THR A 76 5.51 7.56 6.15
C THR A 76 4.20 8.34 6.24
N TYR A 77 3.59 8.67 5.10
CA TYR A 77 2.32 9.36 5.03
C TYR A 77 1.18 8.57 5.69
N LEU A 78 1.05 7.28 5.36
CA LEU A 78 0.03 6.41 5.91
C LEU A 78 0.25 6.19 7.42
N ARG A 79 1.49 6.01 7.88
CA ARG A 79 1.80 5.90 9.31
C ARG A 79 1.38 7.16 10.08
N CYS A 80 1.70 8.35 9.58
CA CYS A 80 1.27 9.61 10.19
C CYS A 80 -0.26 9.73 10.27
N MET A 81 -0.97 9.38 9.20
CA MET A 81 -2.45 9.38 9.15
C MET A 81 -3.06 8.42 10.17
N VAL A 82 -2.50 7.21 10.25
CA VAL A 82 -2.97 6.19 11.19
C VAL A 82 -2.73 6.63 12.64
N GLN A 83 -1.58 7.26 12.92
CA GLN A 83 -1.26 7.76 14.26
C GLN A 83 -2.12 8.95 14.69
N ALA A 84 -2.54 9.80 13.75
CA ALA A 84 -3.43 10.92 14.03
C ALA A 84 -4.83 10.48 14.50
N CYS A 85 -5.35 9.37 13.96
CA CYS A 85 -6.66 8.82 14.33
C CYS A 85 -6.69 7.27 14.31
N PRO A 86 -6.14 6.60 15.34
CA PRO A 86 -5.93 5.14 15.38
C PRO A 86 -7.21 4.32 15.26
N SER A 87 -8.36 4.84 15.69
CA SER A 87 -9.63 4.11 15.65
C SER A 87 -10.39 4.28 14.32
N LYS A 88 -10.07 5.32 13.54
CA LYS A 88 -10.84 5.72 12.34
C LYS A 88 -10.03 5.66 11.04
N TRP A 89 -8.75 5.31 11.09
CA TRP A 89 -7.87 5.34 9.91
C TRP A 89 -8.41 4.52 8.73
N LEU A 90 -9.16 3.43 8.97
CA LEU A 90 -9.80 2.65 7.91
C LEU A 90 -10.74 3.51 7.04
N SER A 91 -11.47 4.44 7.66
CA SER A 91 -12.36 5.37 6.94
C SER A 91 -11.60 6.45 6.18
N TRP A 92 -10.38 6.76 6.61
CA TRP A 92 -9.51 7.75 5.96
C TRP A 92 -8.71 7.13 4.82
N LEU A 93 -8.63 5.81 4.75
CA LEU A 93 -7.89 5.10 3.71
C LEU A 93 -8.42 5.42 2.31
N SER A 94 -9.74 5.43 2.15
CA SER A 94 -10.38 5.82 0.87
C SER A 94 -10.11 7.28 0.52
N LEU A 95 -10.03 8.16 1.52
CA LEU A 95 -9.68 9.56 1.32
C LEU A 95 -8.20 9.72 0.94
N ALA A 96 -7.30 8.96 1.57
CA ALA A 96 -5.88 8.90 1.25
C ALA A 96 -5.65 8.41 -0.18
N GLU A 97 -6.37 7.36 -0.59
CA GLU A 97 -6.32 6.81 -1.94
C GLU A 97 -6.78 7.84 -2.97
N PHE A 98 -7.92 8.50 -2.70
CA PHE A 98 -8.41 9.57 -3.56
C PHE A 98 -7.43 10.74 -3.65
N TRP A 99 -6.88 11.20 -2.52
CA TRP A 99 -5.89 12.27 -2.48
C TRP A 99 -4.65 11.91 -3.29
N TYR A 100 -4.12 10.71 -3.11
CA TYR A 100 -2.95 10.26 -3.86
C TYR A 100 -3.25 10.21 -5.37
N ASN A 101 -4.34 9.56 -5.78
CA ASN A 101 -4.69 9.38 -7.20
C ASN A 101 -5.10 10.68 -7.91
N THR A 102 -5.53 11.70 -7.17
CA THR A 102 -5.86 13.02 -7.72
C THR A 102 -4.72 14.02 -7.64
N THR A 103 -3.63 13.68 -6.93
CA THR A 103 -2.43 14.52 -6.89
C THR A 103 -1.68 14.36 -8.20
N TYR A 104 -1.28 15.49 -8.81
CA TYR A 104 -0.40 15.44 -9.97
C TYR A 104 0.97 14.87 -9.56
N HIS A 105 1.27 13.67 -10.04
CA HIS A 105 2.61 13.12 -9.98
C HIS A 105 3.46 13.73 -11.09
N SER A 106 4.00 14.93 -10.86
CA SER A 106 4.93 15.56 -11.78
C SER A 106 6.21 14.72 -11.90
N HIS A 107 6.39 14.09 -13.07
CA HIS A 107 7.60 13.46 -13.61
C HIS A 107 8.57 12.81 -12.58
N TRP A 108 8.55 11.47 -12.57
CA TRP A 108 9.62 10.60 -12.07
C TRP A 108 10.88 10.69 -12.95
#